data_AF-A0A823IU50-F1
#
_entry.id   AF-A0A823IU50-F1
#
_cell.length_a   1.000
_cell.length_b   1.000
_cell.length_c   1.000
_cell.angle_alpha   90.00
_cell.angle_beta   90.00
_cell.angle_gamma   90.00
#
_symmetry.space_group_name_H-M   'P 1'
#
loop_
_entity.id
_entity.type
_entity.pdbx_description
1 polymer ?
#
loop_
_entity_poly.entity_id
_entity_poly.type
_entity_poly.pdbx_seq_one_letter_code
_entity_poly.pdbx_strand_id
1 'polypeptide(L)'
;MKKKIIGLLASLILLGGCFNMNEKTEQGKAQEKAQEGTTPVQDYVGQGYSFVDGDKSAERVKKHEEEIKQEAINYMKTKYKTDVKVNNVVPARNGAVVIVESEAPIQFTTSVVVKFLLNNKDEIGSGTSDEGAVEQAIVGGLYAKAYEEEFKHLDEVTEKLASKNDLEGFTQEALDKTSPSGHQGKYYFITAINDDYLSVYNAYLNNTQISSKELQALFIKDDPTSKNMTIVVNYFSKNDKLPKQAVVDNLADEFQKESNLPRGFYPINLFKNLIVNRVGLPDGEHIQAEVFIK
;
A
#
# COMPACT_ATOMS: atom_id res chain seq x y z
N MET A 1 28.13 -5.86 -27.70
CA MET A 1 26.68 -5.59 -27.76
C MET A 1 25.98 -6.47 -26.73
N LYS A 2 25.78 -5.98 -25.51
CA LYS A 2 25.08 -6.71 -24.45
C LYS A 2 23.60 -6.34 -24.53
N LYS A 3 22.75 -7.31 -24.85
CA LYS A 3 21.29 -7.13 -24.91
C LYS A 3 20.80 -6.73 -23.51
N LYS A 4 20.14 -5.58 -23.40
CA LYS A 4 19.40 -5.19 -22.19
C LYS A 4 18.21 -6.14 -22.07
N ILE A 5 18.16 -6.92 -21.01
CA ILE A 5 16.99 -7.70 -20.63
C ILE A 5 16.00 -6.67 -20.07
N ILE A 6 14.96 -6.36 -20.85
CA ILE A 6 13.77 -5.68 -20.36
C ILE A 6 13.06 -6.72 -19.51
N GLY A 7 13.28 -6.66 -18.19
CA GLY A 7 12.59 -7.51 -17.23
C GLY A 7 11.13 -7.06 -17.16
N LEU A 8 10.27 -7.77 -17.89
CA LEU A 8 8.83 -7.74 -17.67
C LEU A 8 8.57 -8.48 -16.35
N LEU A 9 8.79 -7.82 -15.20
CA LEU A 9 8.36 -8.38 -13.93
C LEU A 9 6.84 -8.27 -13.88
N ALA A 10 6.21 -9.43 -14.07
CA ALA A 10 4.79 -9.63 -13.90
C ALA A 10 4.38 -9.16 -12.50
N SER A 11 3.56 -8.10 -12.46
CA SER A 11 2.49 -7.89 -11.48
C SER A 11 2.80 -8.35 -10.05
N LEU A 12 3.50 -7.51 -9.29
CA LEU A 12 3.13 -7.35 -7.88
C LEU A 12 1.74 -6.72 -7.90
N ILE A 13 0.74 -7.57 -7.71
CA ILE A 13 -0.67 -7.21 -7.57
C ILE A 13 -0.74 -6.33 -6.33
N LEU A 14 -0.51 -5.03 -6.54
CA LEU A 14 -0.89 -3.98 -5.61
C LEU A 14 -2.36 -4.24 -5.27
N LEU A 15 -2.67 -4.09 -3.99
CA LEU A 15 -3.91 -4.44 -3.26
C LEU A 15 -5.22 -3.79 -3.78
N GLY A 16 -5.32 -3.48 -5.07
CA GLY A 16 -6.59 -3.44 -5.79
C GLY A 16 -7.06 -4.87 -6.05
N GLY A 17 -7.90 -5.38 -5.15
CA GLY A 17 -8.40 -6.75 -5.15
C GLY A 17 -8.71 -7.33 -6.54
N CYS A 18 -8.31 -8.58 -6.74
CA CYS A 18 -8.76 -9.50 -7.77
C CYS A 18 -9.32 -8.85 -9.05
N PHE A 19 -8.45 -8.45 -9.98
CA PHE A 19 -8.83 -8.32 -11.39
C PHE A 19 -9.33 -9.68 -11.89
N ASN A 20 -10.65 -9.88 -11.87
CA ASN A 20 -11.29 -10.93 -12.66
C ASN A 20 -10.98 -10.63 -14.15
N MET A 21 -10.02 -11.36 -14.72
CA MET A 21 -9.85 -11.51 -16.18
C MET A 21 -11.04 -12.28 -16.75
N ASN A 22 -12.22 -11.66 -16.75
CA ASN A 22 -13.21 -11.97 -17.76
C ASN A 22 -12.87 -11.12 -18.98
N GLU A 23 -12.76 -11.76 -20.15
CA GLU A 23 -12.52 -11.13 -21.44
C GLU A 23 -13.62 -10.09 -21.76
N LYS A 24 -13.43 -8.86 -21.28
CA LYS A 24 -14.17 -7.70 -21.81
C LYS A 24 -13.52 -7.30 -23.13
N THR A 25 -14.36 -7.05 -24.13
CA THR A 25 -13.97 -6.55 -25.46
C THR A 25 -13.16 -5.25 -25.36
N GLU A 26 -12.28 -5.02 -26.33
CA GLU A 26 -11.40 -3.84 -26.44
C GLU A 26 -12.15 -2.50 -26.24
N GLN A 27 -13.42 -2.42 -26.65
CA GLN A 27 -14.28 -1.25 -26.44
C GLN A 27 -14.65 -1.03 -24.95
N GLY A 28 -14.87 -2.09 -24.18
CA GLY A 28 -15.14 -1.98 -22.74
C GLY A 28 -13.91 -1.54 -21.93
N LYS A 29 -12.71 -1.94 -22.36
CA LYS A 29 -11.44 -1.48 -21.76
C LYS A 29 -11.12 -0.03 -22.11
N ALA A 30 -11.40 0.39 -23.34
CA ALA A 30 -11.23 1.77 -23.79
C ALA A 30 -12.23 2.74 -23.12
N GLN A 31 -13.45 2.28 -22.84
CA GLN A 31 -14.48 3.08 -22.18
C GLN A 31 -14.24 3.20 -20.66
N GLU A 32 -13.65 2.19 -20.00
CA GLU A 32 -13.15 2.30 -18.62
C GLU A 32 -11.94 3.25 -18.53
N LYS A 33 -10.94 3.12 -19.43
CA LYS A 33 -9.78 4.04 -19.48
C LYS A 33 -10.17 5.49 -19.77
N ALA A 34 -11.22 5.74 -20.55
CA ALA A 34 -11.66 7.09 -20.88
C ALA A 34 -12.39 7.82 -19.73
N GLN A 35 -12.80 7.11 -18.67
CA GLN A 35 -13.44 7.68 -17.48
C GLN A 35 -12.46 7.96 -16.33
N GLU A 36 -11.22 7.50 -16.45
CA GLU A 36 -10.20 7.61 -15.41
C GLU A 36 -9.36 8.86 -15.66
N GLY A 37 -9.86 10.03 -15.25
CA GLY A 37 -9.04 11.23 -15.21
C GLY A 37 -7.73 10.98 -14.46
N THR A 38 -6.66 11.67 -14.85
CA THR A 38 -5.39 11.64 -14.11
C THR A 38 -5.18 12.96 -13.38
N THR A 39 -4.46 12.89 -12.26
CA THR A 39 -4.10 14.07 -11.47
C THR A 39 -2.61 14.01 -11.15
N PRO A 40 -1.89 15.14 -11.21
CA PRO A 40 -0.55 15.26 -10.63
C PRO A 40 -0.46 14.70 -9.20
N VAL A 41 0.60 13.97 -8.87
CA VAL A 41 0.71 13.28 -7.57
C VAL A 41 0.59 14.24 -6.37
N GLN A 42 1.15 15.45 -6.49
CA GLN A 42 1.10 16.47 -5.46
C GLN A 42 -0.30 17.10 -5.27
N ASP A 43 -1.16 16.97 -6.28
CA ASP A 43 -2.53 17.50 -6.27
C ASP A 43 -3.57 16.40 -6.03
N TYR A 44 -3.15 15.12 -6.01
CA TYR A 44 -4.01 14.00 -5.74
C TYR A 44 -4.23 13.85 -4.23
N VAL A 45 -5.50 13.86 -3.83
CA VAL A 45 -5.99 13.74 -2.45
C VAL A 45 -7.12 12.70 -2.35
N GLY A 46 -7.27 11.86 -3.37
CA GLY A 46 -8.31 10.82 -3.45
C GLY A 46 -9.52 11.15 -4.32
N GLN A 47 -9.50 12.28 -5.06
CA GLN A 47 -10.56 12.61 -6.01
C GLN A 47 -10.75 11.51 -7.06
N GLY A 48 -11.99 11.07 -7.25
CA GLY A 48 -12.35 10.04 -8.22
C GLY A 48 -12.04 8.60 -7.79
N TYR A 49 -11.40 8.38 -6.64
CA TYR A 49 -11.12 7.04 -6.12
C TYR A 49 -12.42 6.25 -5.94
N SER A 50 -12.53 5.10 -6.61
CA SER A 50 -13.74 4.30 -6.62
C SER A 50 -13.49 2.86 -7.02
N PHE A 51 -14.30 1.96 -6.46
CA PHE A 51 -14.33 0.56 -6.88
C PHE A 51 -15.32 0.33 -8.02
N VAL A 52 -15.08 -0.72 -8.79
CA VAL A 52 -15.96 -1.13 -9.89
C VAL A 52 -17.39 -1.26 -9.41
N ASP A 53 -18.32 -0.63 -10.15
CA ASP A 53 -19.75 -0.59 -9.83
C ASP A 53 -20.09 0.00 -8.44
N GLY A 54 -19.21 0.82 -7.87
CA GLY A 54 -19.46 1.48 -6.59
C GLY A 54 -20.68 2.40 -6.60
N ASP A 55 -20.93 3.06 -7.73
CA ASP A 55 -22.11 3.89 -8.00
C ASP A 55 -23.44 3.15 -7.74
N LYS A 56 -23.50 1.84 -8.04
CA LYS A 56 -24.70 0.99 -7.81
C LYS A 56 -25.02 0.75 -6.34
N SER A 57 -24.10 1.08 -5.44
CA SER A 57 -24.25 0.90 -3.99
C SER A 57 -24.15 2.21 -3.20
N ALA A 58 -23.75 3.30 -3.85
CA ALA A 58 -23.38 4.55 -3.18
C ALA A 58 -24.47 5.09 -2.23
N GLU A 59 -25.73 5.09 -2.65
CA GLU A 59 -26.84 5.54 -1.80
C GLU A 59 -27.04 4.65 -0.57
N ARG A 60 -26.93 3.32 -0.75
CA ARG A 60 -27.05 2.36 0.35
C ARG A 60 -25.87 2.45 1.31
N VAL A 61 -24.65 2.57 0.79
CA VAL A 61 -23.45 2.78 1.60
C VAL A 61 -23.58 4.05 2.43
N LYS A 62 -24.02 5.15 1.83
CA LYS A 62 -24.26 6.40 2.56
C LYS A 62 -25.33 6.25 3.65
N LYS A 63 -26.41 5.51 3.37
CA LYS A 63 -27.48 5.24 4.34
C LYS A 63 -26.99 4.42 5.54
N HIS A 64 -26.08 3.48 5.33
CA HIS A 64 -25.56 2.54 6.34
C HIS A 64 -24.11 2.81 6.74
N GLU A 65 -23.60 4.03 6.51
CA GLU A 65 -22.16 4.33 6.62
C GLU A 65 -21.60 4.03 8.01
N GLU A 66 -22.32 4.41 9.06
CA GLU A 66 -21.89 4.17 10.45
C GLU A 66 -21.91 2.70 10.84
N GLU A 67 -22.91 1.93 10.37
CA GLU A 67 -22.98 0.48 10.58
C GLU A 67 -21.81 -0.23 9.87
N ILE A 68 -21.50 0.20 8.64
CA ILE A 68 -20.37 -0.29 7.85
C ILE A 68 -19.03 0.01 8.55
N LYS A 69 -18.83 1.24 9.04
CA LYS A 69 -17.64 1.62 9.81
C LYS A 69 -17.49 0.75 11.05
N GLN A 70 -18.57 0.58 11.81
CA GLN A 70 -18.56 -0.21 13.03
C GLN A 70 -18.24 -1.68 12.76
N GLU A 71 -18.79 -2.25 11.69
CA GLU A 71 -18.48 -3.63 11.29
C GLU A 71 -17.00 -3.79 10.90
N ALA A 72 -16.42 -2.84 10.16
CA ALA A 72 -15.00 -2.86 9.82
C ALA A 72 -14.10 -2.79 11.07
N ILE A 73 -14.43 -1.91 12.02
CA ILE A 73 -13.71 -1.80 13.30
C ILE A 73 -13.83 -3.10 14.10
N ASN A 74 -15.05 -3.66 14.20
CA ASN A 74 -15.30 -4.92 14.91
C ASN A 74 -14.54 -6.10 14.29
N TYR A 75 -14.48 -6.16 12.95
CA TYR A 75 -13.73 -7.16 12.22
C TYR A 75 -12.25 -7.12 12.59
N MET A 76 -11.62 -5.94 12.53
CA MET A 76 -10.20 -5.75 12.88
C MET A 76 -9.92 -6.13 14.34
N LYS A 77 -10.77 -5.66 15.27
CA LYS A 77 -10.64 -5.95 16.70
C LYS A 77 -10.81 -7.44 17.00
N THR A 78 -11.79 -8.09 16.37
CA THR A 78 -12.12 -9.49 16.67
C THR A 78 -11.12 -10.45 16.05
N LYS A 79 -10.81 -10.27 14.75
CA LYS A 79 -9.95 -11.19 14.00
C LYS A 79 -8.48 -10.96 14.29
N TYR A 80 -8.02 -9.70 14.33
CA TYR A 80 -6.60 -9.36 14.40
C TYR A 80 -6.17 -8.74 15.74
N LYS A 81 -7.11 -8.53 16.67
CA LYS A 81 -6.85 -7.92 17.99
C LYS A 81 -6.33 -6.49 17.89
N THR A 82 -6.64 -5.82 16.78
CA THR A 82 -6.14 -4.47 16.47
C THR A 82 -7.28 -3.46 16.54
N ASP A 83 -7.09 -2.41 17.35
CA ASP A 83 -7.95 -1.24 17.31
C ASP A 83 -7.55 -0.35 16.12
N VAL A 84 -8.56 0.18 15.42
CA VAL A 84 -8.39 0.94 14.17
C VAL A 84 -9.33 2.13 14.13
N LYS A 85 -8.94 3.17 13.40
CA LYS A 85 -9.83 4.25 12.96
C LYS A 85 -10.16 4.08 11.47
N VAL A 86 -11.30 4.60 11.05
CA VAL A 86 -11.70 4.59 9.63
C VAL A 86 -11.24 5.88 8.96
N ASN A 87 -10.45 5.77 7.90
CA ASN A 87 -10.00 6.90 7.11
C ASN A 87 -10.92 7.18 5.91
N ASN A 88 -11.53 6.13 5.33
CA ASN A 88 -12.43 6.28 4.18
C ASN A 88 -13.43 5.12 4.06
N VAL A 89 -14.62 5.39 3.52
CA VAL A 89 -15.63 4.38 3.18
C VAL A 89 -15.96 4.54 1.70
N VAL A 90 -15.54 3.59 0.88
CA VAL A 90 -15.64 3.70 -0.58
C VAL A 90 -16.66 2.69 -1.11
N PRO A 91 -17.74 3.13 -1.79
CA PRO A 91 -18.73 2.22 -2.36
C PRO A 91 -18.14 1.23 -3.36
N ALA A 92 -18.65 0.00 -3.36
CA ALA A 92 -18.25 -1.10 -4.24
C ALA A 92 -19.46 -1.93 -4.70
N ARG A 93 -19.33 -2.73 -5.76
CA ARG A 93 -20.42 -3.49 -6.46
C ARG A 93 -21.56 -4.08 -5.62
N ASN A 94 -21.33 -4.44 -4.34
CA ASN A 94 -22.40 -4.81 -3.40
C ASN A 94 -22.01 -4.53 -1.94
N GLY A 95 -21.54 -3.33 -1.63
CA GLY A 95 -21.09 -2.98 -0.28
C GLY A 95 -20.14 -1.80 -0.30
N ALA A 96 -19.21 -1.79 0.65
CA ALA A 96 -18.14 -0.82 0.69
C ALA A 96 -16.79 -1.49 0.97
N VAL A 97 -15.73 -0.85 0.53
CA VAL A 97 -14.37 -1.07 1.01
C VAL A 97 -14.05 0.05 1.99
N VAL A 98 -13.77 -0.32 3.23
CA VAL A 98 -13.46 0.58 4.33
C VAL A 98 -11.96 0.60 4.52
N ILE A 99 -11.33 1.75 4.31
CA ILE A 99 -9.90 1.94 4.55
C ILE A 99 -9.73 2.31 6.01
N VAL A 100 -8.91 1.53 6.70
CA VAL A 100 -8.69 1.62 8.15
C VAL A 100 -7.21 1.77 8.44
N GLU A 101 -6.90 2.53 9.47
CA GLU A 101 -5.55 2.75 9.98
C GLU A 101 -5.47 2.25 11.41
N SER A 102 -4.42 1.48 11.72
CA SER A 102 -4.22 0.95 13.05
C SER A 102 -3.87 2.03 14.06
N GLU A 103 -4.41 1.88 15.26
CA GLU A 103 -3.98 2.65 16.42
C GLU A 103 -2.76 1.97 17.08
N ALA A 104 -2.12 2.67 18.03
CA ALA A 104 -0.99 2.15 18.78
C ALA A 104 -1.23 0.71 19.28
N PRO A 105 -0.22 -0.19 19.25
CA PRO A 105 1.21 0.13 19.30
C PRO A 105 1.97 -0.04 17.98
N ILE A 106 1.29 -0.32 16.87
CA ILE A 106 1.85 -0.42 15.51
C ILE A 106 1.06 0.48 14.56
N GLN A 107 1.70 0.95 13.49
CA GLN A 107 1.08 1.81 12.49
C GLN A 107 1.08 1.12 11.13
N PHE A 108 -0.10 0.92 10.56
CA PHE A 108 -0.31 0.46 9.19
C PHE A 108 -1.71 0.85 8.70
N THR A 109 -1.87 0.94 7.38
CA THR A 109 -3.17 1.12 6.73
C THR A 109 -3.55 -0.15 5.98
N THR A 110 -4.81 -0.56 6.04
CA THR A 110 -5.35 -1.69 5.28
C THR A 110 -6.81 -1.44 4.91
N SER A 111 -7.50 -2.45 4.37
CA SER A 111 -8.92 -2.34 4.05
C SER A 111 -9.74 -3.54 4.50
N VAL A 112 -11.01 -3.27 4.81
CA VAL A 112 -12.04 -4.27 5.13
C VAL A 112 -13.21 -4.09 4.17
N VAL A 113 -13.63 -5.18 3.54
CA VAL A 113 -14.81 -5.23 2.68
C VAL A 113 -16.02 -5.59 3.51
N VAL A 114 -17.03 -4.71 3.55
CA VAL A 114 -18.32 -4.94 4.21
C VAL A 114 -19.40 -5.02 3.12
N LYS A 115 -20.03 -6.19 2.99
CA LYS A 115 -21.01 -6.46 1.92
C LYS A 115 -22.43 -6.39 2.44
N PHE A 116 -23.36 -5.95 1.61
CA PHE A 116 -24.79 -6.15 1.88
C PHE A 116 -25.19 -7.61 1.63
N LEU A 117 -26.15 -8.12 2.40
CA LEU A 117 -26.68 -9.46 2.21
C LEU A 117 -27.40 -9.58 0.85
N LEU A 118 -27.15 -10.68 0.13
CA LEU A 118 -27.74 -10.89 -1.19
C LEU A 118 -29.27 -11.05 -1.13
N ASN A 119 -29.77 -11.65 -0.05
CA ASN A 119 -31.19 -11.96 0.13
C ASN A 119 -31.96 -10.79 0.79
N ASN A 120 -31.24 -9.81 1.35
CA ASN A 120 -31.81 -8.59 1.93
C ASN A 120 -30.88 -7.41 1.61
N LYS A 121 -31.21 -6.67 0.55
CA LYS A 121 -30.32 -5.69 -0.09
C LYS A 121 -29.94 -4.49 0.80
N ASP A 122 -30.66 -4.29 1.90
CA ASP A 122 -30.46 -3.19 2.85
C ASP A 122 -29.85 -3.66 4.18
N GLU A 123 -29.61 -4.96 4.36
CA GLU A 123 -28.99 -5.50 5.57
C GLU A 123 -27.49 -5.70 5.35
N ILE A 124 -26.68 -5.23 6.29
CA ILE A 124 -25.23 -5.42 6.26
C ILE A 124 -24.86 -6.85 6.67
N GLY A 125 -23.91 -7.44 5.96
CA GLY A 125 -23.27 -8.69 6.33
C GLY A 125 -21.97 -8.45 7.08
N SER A 126 -21.24 -9.53 7.35
CA SER A 126 -19.96 -9.46 8.07
C SER A 126 -18.82 -8.88 7.23
N GLY A 127 -17.88 -8.24 7.90
CA GLY A 127 -16.62 -7.78 7.34
C GLY A 127 -15.72 -8.94 6.88
N THR A 128 -14.97 -8.70 5.81
CA THR A 128 -13.97 -9.61 5.25
C THR A 128 -12.77 -8.81 4.76
N SER A 129 -11.62 -9.44 4.58
CA SER A 129 -10.46 -8.84 3.90
C SER A 129 -10.00 -9.78 2.79
N ASP A 130 -9.27 -9.24 1.81
CA ASP A 130 -8.52 -10.08 0.88
C ASP A 130 -7.50 -10.90 1.67
N GLU A 131 -7.29 -12.15 1.24
CA GLU A 131 -6.41 -13.10 1.93
C GLU A 131 -4.97 -12.56 1.98
N GLY A 132 -4.41 -12.51 3.19
CA GLY A 132 -3.05 -12.01 3.44
C GLY A 132 -2.94 -10.48 3.54
N ALA A 133 -3.88 -9.70 3.01
CA ALA A 133 -3.74 -8.24 2.93
C ALA A 133 -3.52 -7.56 4.29
N VAL A 134 -4.27 -7.99 5.31
CA VAL A 134 -4.17 -7.43 6.67
C VAL A 134 -2.94 -8.00 7.38
N GLU A 135 -2.66 -9.28 7.18
CA GLU A 135 -1.53 -9.98 7.76
C GLU A 135 -0.19 -9.36 7.31
N GLN A 136 -0.06 -9.07 6.02
CA GLN A 136 1.10 -8.38 5.45
C GLN A 136 1.24 -6.96 6.01
N ALA A 137 0.14 -6.22 6.13
CA ALA A 137 0.13 -4.88 6.72
C ALA A 137 0.58 -4.89 8.19
N ILE A 138 0.12 -5.86 8.98
CA ILE A 138 0.53 -6.09 10.36
C ILE A 138 2.04 -6.39 10.42
N VAL A 139 2.54 -7.31 9.60
CA VAL A 139 3.98 -7.65 9.56
C VAL A 139 4.82 -6.42 9.20
N GLY A 140 4.40 -5.62 8.22
CA GLY A 140 5.08 -4.37 7.86
C GLY A 140 5.10 -3.36 9.02
N GLY A 141 3.96 -3.15 9.69
CA GLY A 141 3.87 -2.27 10.86
C GLY A 141 4.72 -2.75 12.04
N LEU A 142 4.82 -4.06 12.25
CA LEU A 142 5.70 -4.65 13.27
C LEU A 142 7.18 -4.47 12.90
N TYR A 143 7.53 -4.56 11.63
CA TYR A 143 8.90 -4.33 11.16
C TYR A 143 9.30 -2.88 11.41
N ALA A 144 8.44 -1.93 11.06
CA ALA A 144 8.67 -0.52 11.37
C ALA A 144 8.83 -0.25 12.86
N LYS A 145 8.00 -0.87 13.72
CA LYS A 145 8.15 -0.80 15.18
C LYS A 145 9.47 -1.38 15.68
N ALA A 146 9.91 -2.49 15.10
CA ALA A 146 11.15 -3.15 15.49
C ALA A 146 12.38 -2.30 15.19
N TYR A 147 12.33 -1.50 14.12
CA TYR A 147 13.45 -0.70 13.59
C TYR A 147 13.07 0.78 13.48
N GLU A 148 12.43 1.32 14.52
CA GLU A 148 11.80 2.65 14.50
C GLU A 148 12.78 3.77 14.14
N GLU A 149 14.00 3.71 14.65
CA GLU A 149 15.03 4.74 14.38
C GLU A 149 15.55 4.63 12.93
N GLU A 150 15.68 3.42 12.39
CA GLU A 150 16.04 3.21 10.99
C GLU A 150 14.93 3.72 10.04
N PHE A 151 13.65 3.54 10.40
CA PHE A 151 12.53 4.06 9.59
C PHE A 151 12.40 5.59 9.66
N LYS A 152 12.63 6.21 10.83
CA LYS A 152 12.78 7.68 10.92
C LYS A 152 13.89 8.18 10.01
N HIS A 153 15.02 7.47 9.97
CA HIS A 153 16.11 7.83 9.07
C HIS A 153 15.76 7.61 7.59
N LEU A 154 15.01 6.57 7.25
CA LEU A 154 14.51 6.34 5.89
C LEU A 154 13.58 7.47 5.42
N ASP A 155 12.72 8.00 6.29
CA ASP A 155 11.89 9.18 5.98
C ASP A 155 12.77 10.40 5.61
N GLU A 156 13.80 10.67 6.42
CA GLU A 156 14.74 11.78 6.18
C GLU A 156 15.51 11.60 4.86
N VAL A 157 16.04 10.41 4.61
CA VAL A 157 16.80 10.09 3.40
C VAL A 157 15.92 10.21 2.17
N THR A 158 14.71 9.67 2.21
CA THR A 158 13.82 9.70 1.05
C THR A 158 13.40 11.11 0.67
N GLU A 159 13.08 11.97 1.65
CA GLU A 159 12.73 13.39 1.43
C GLU A 159 13.93 14.21 0.95
N LYS A 160 15.13 13.98 1.52
CA LYS A 160 16.38 14.62 1.09
C LYS A 160 16.70 14.29 -0.37
N LEU A 161 16.59 13.02 -0.75
CA LEU A 161 16.86 12.57 -2.11
C LEU A 161 15.81 13.08 -3.10
N ALA A 162 14.53 13.11 -2.70
CA ALA A 162 13.48 13.72 -3.51
C ALA A 162 13.77 15.20 -3.79
N SER A 163 14.06 15.96 -2.73
CA SER A 163 14.37 17.39 -2.82
C SER A 163 15.60 17.67 -3.71
N LYS A 164 16.67 16.89 -3.54
CA LYS A 164 17.91 17.02 -4.32
C LYS A 164 17.69 16.77 -5.82
N ASN A 165 16.78 15.85 -6.16
CA ASN A 165 16.54 15.39 -7.53
C ASN A 165 15.27 15.99 -8.15
N ASP A 166 14.63 16.95 -7.48
CA ASP A 166 13.41 17.62 -7.95
C ASP A 166 12.24 16.63 -8.19
N LEU A 167 12.05 15.71 -7.23
CA LEU A 167 11.04 14.65 -7.28
C LEU A 167 9.93 14.87 -6.26
N GLU A 168 8.76 14.32 -6.56
CA GLU A 168 7.56 14.35 -5.74
C GLU A 168 7.24 12.97 -5.14
N GLY A 169 6.38 12.97 -4.13
CA GLY A 169 5.84 11.78 -3.47
C GLY A 169 4.34 11.94 -3.24
N PHE A 170 3.70 10.95 -2.64
CA PHE A 170 2.28 11.01 -2.35
C PHE A 170 1.94 12.07 -1.30
N THR A 171 0.76 12.68 -1.40
CA THR A 171 0.23 13.50 -0.30
C THR A 171 -0.21 12.60 0.86
N GLN A 172 -0.14 13.10 2.09
CA GLN A 172 -0.65 12.35 3.25
C GLN A 172 -2.14 12.02 3.08
N GLU A 173 -2.92 12.97 2.55
CA GLU A 173 -4.36 12.78 2.34
C GLU A 173 -4.65 11.66 1.32
N ALA A 174 -3.85 11.52 0.26
CA ALA A 174 -3.97 10.38 -0.65
C ALA A 174 -3.62 9.06 0.05
N LEU A 175 -2.51 9.02 0.81
CA LEU A 175 -2.13 7.81 1.55
C LEU A 175 -3.24 7.35 2.49
N ASP A 176 -3.82 8.28 3.25
CA ASP A 176 -4.88 7.99 4.22
C ASP A 176 -6.17 7.49 3.54
N LYS A 177 -6.53 8.09 2.40
CA LYS A 177 -7.82 7.85 1.75
C LYS A 177 -7.82 6.78 0.68
N THR A 178 -6.67 6.41 0.10
CA THR A 178 -6.62 5.54 -1.08
C THR A 178 -5.54 4.47 -1.05
N SER A 179 -4.65 4.44 -0.05
CA SER A 179 -3.53 3.49 0.00
C SER A 179 -3.62 2.54 1.20
N PRO A 180 -4.31 1.38 1.05
CA PRO A 180 -4.31 0.31 2.06
C PRO A 180 -3.04 -0.56 1.98
N SER A 181 -1.85 0.06 1.92
CA SER A 181 -0.59 -0.60 1.57
C SER A 181 0.31 -0.96 2.76
N GLY A 182 -0.26 -1.10 3.96
CA GLY A 182 0.48 -1.41 5.18
C GLY A 182 1.16 -0.19 5.79
N HIS A 183 2.35 -0.38 6.36
CA HIS A 183 3.16 0.72 6.86
C HIS A 183 3.78 1.48 5.68
N GLN A 184 3.60 2.79 5.67
CA GLN A 184 3.96 3.62 4.52
C GLN A 184 4.37 5.04 4.95
N GLY A 185 5.27 5.61 4.18
CA GLY A 185 5.60 7.02 4.18
C GLY A 185 5.29 7.65 2.82
N LYS A 186 5.62 8.93 2.66
CA LYS A 186 5.40 9.70 1.42
C LYS A 186 6.01 9.07 0.16
N TYR A 187 7.13 8.39 0.33
CA TYR A 187 7.92 7.83 -0.77
C TYR A 187 8.09 6.32 -0.71
N TYR A 188 7.51 5.62 0.25
CA TYR A 188 7.68 4.18 0.34
C TYR A 188 6.52 3.49 1.04
N PHE A 189 6.42 2.18 0.84
CA PHE A 189 5.61 1.30 1.66
C PHE A 189 6.33 -0.02 1.88
N ILE A 190 5.97 -0.71 2.96
CA ILE A 190 6.53 -2.01 3.32
C ILE A 190 5.62 -3.11 2.81
N THR A 191 6.19 -4.10 2.15
CA THR A 191 5.49 -5.34 1.80
C THR A 191 6.36 -6.56 2.11
N ALA A 192 5.71 -7.58 2.65
CA ALA A 192 6.32 -8.83 3.03
C ALA A 192 5.28 -9.92 2.90
N ILE A 193 5.67 -11.14 2.53
CA ILE A 193 4.78 -12.29 2.58
C ILE A 193 4.69 -12.72 4.06
N ASN A 194 3.50 -12.76 4.63
CA ASN A 194 3.29 -13.09 6.04
C ASN A 194 3.83 -14.49 6.41
N ASP A 195 3.81 -15.43 5.46
CA ASP A 195 4.31 -16.80 5.64
C ASP A 195 5.83 -16.85 5.92
N ASP A 196 6.58 -15.83 5.46
CA ASP A 196 8.00 -15.68 5.76
C ASP A 196 8.25 -15.17 7.19
N TYR A 197 7.22 -14.67 7.89
CA TYR A 197 7.32 -14.00 9.20
C TYR A 197 6.29 -14.51 10.22
N LEU A 198 6.00 -15.81 10.16
CA LEU A 198 4.97 -16.43 11.02
C LEU A 198 5.28 -16.32 12.52
N SER A 199 6.53 -16.35 12.96
CA SER A 199 6.83 -16.20 14.40
C SER A 199 6.46 -14.80 14.87
N VAL A 200 6.77 -13.78 14.06
CA VAL A 200 6.42 -12.37 14.34
C VAL A 200 4.90 -12.20 14.38
N TYR A 201 4.20 -12.65 13.34
CA TYR A 201 2.74 -12.49 13.23
C TYR A 201 2.00 -13.21 14.38
N ASN A 202 2.35 -14.47 14.66
CA ASN A 202 1.72 -15.22 15.74
C ASN A 202 2.02 -14.64 17.12
N ALA A 203 3.22 -14.08 17.32
CA ALA A 203 3.53 -13.39 18.56
C ALA A 203 2.56 -12.20 18.77
N TYR A 204 2.32 -11.41 17.71
CA TYR A 204 1.43 -10.25 17.79
C TYR A 204 -0.01 -10.63 18.13
N LEU A 205 -0.55 -11.68 17.51
CA LEU A 205 -1.90 -12.16 17.83
C LEU A 205 -2.04 -12.65 19.28
N ASN A 206 -0.95 -13.15 19.86
CA ASN A 206 -0.93 -13.60 21.26
C ASN A 206 -0.77 -12.44 22.25
N ASN A 207 0.01 -11.42 21.90
CA ASN A 207 0.21 -10.21 22.69
C ASN A 207 0.48 -9.04 21.75
N THR A 208 -0.43 -8.06 21.69
CA THR A 208 -0.27 -6.92 20.79
C THR A 208 0.79 -5.92 21.25
N GLN A 209 1.22 -5.98 22.52
CA GLN A 209 2.18 -5.07 23.14
C GLN A 209 3.59 -5.68 23.20
N ILE A 210 4.11 -6.13 22.05
CA ILE A 210 5.46 -6.69 21.94
C ILE A 210 6.49 -5.56 21.92
N SER A 211 7.59 -5.74 22.65
CA SER A 211 8.69 -4.78 22.63
C SER A 211 9.47 -4.83 21.30
N SER A 212 10.06 -3.69 20.89
CA SER A 212 10.88 -3.64 19.67
C SER A 212 12.03 -4.65 19.70
N LYS A 213 12.66 -4.87 20.85
CA LYS A 213 13.75 -5.84 21.02
C LYS A 213 13.30 -7.29 20.78
N GLU A 214 12.13 -7.66 21.27
CA GLU A 214 11.56 -9.00 21.01
C GLU A 214 11.19 -9.16 19.53
N LEU A 215 10.60 -8.12 18.91
CA LEU A 215 10.30 -8.13 17.49
C LEU A 215 11.56 -8.31 16.64
N GLN A 216 12.63 -7.57 16.93
CA GLN A 216 13.93 -7.72 16.25
C GLN A 216 14.43 -9.18 16.32
N ALA A 217 14.36 -9.81 17.49
CA ALA A 217 14.78 -11.20 17.66
C ALA A 217 13.91 -12.17 16.84
N LEU A 218 12.59 -11.92 16.76
CA LEU A 218 11.67 -12.73 15.96
C LEU A 218 11.89 -12.54 14.46
N PHE A 219 12.10 -11.30 13.99
CA PHE A 219 12.44 -11.03 12.59
C PHE A 219 13.75 -11.71 12.19
N ILE A 220 14.79 -11.64 13.03
CA ILE A 220 16.07 -12.32 12.78
C ILE A 220 15.89 -13.84 12.77
N LYS A 221 15.00 -14.38 13.60
CA LYS A 221 14.70 -15.83 13.62
C LYS A 221 14.02 -16.28 12.33
N ASP A 222 13.05 -15.50 11.85
CA ASP A 222 12.23 -15.84 10.67
C ASP A 222 12.99 -15.58 9.35
N ASP A 223 13.67 -14.43 9.23
CA ASP A 223 14.55 -14.08 8.12
C ASP A 223 15.84 -13.41 8.62
N PRO A 224 16.90 -14.20 8.90
CA PRO A 224 18.18 -13.68 9.38
C PRO A 224 18.87 -12.69 8.43
N THR A 225 18.45 -12.67 7.16
CA THR A 225 19.05 -11.84 6.11
C THR A 225 18.19 -10.65 5.72
N SER A 226 16.93 -10.59 6.15
CA SER A 226 15.94 -9.60 5.71
C SER A 226 15.73 -9.55 4.18
N LYS A 227 16.07 -10.62 3.45
CA LYS A 227 15.93 -10.70 1.98
C LYS A 227 14.48 -10.82 1.53
N ASN A 228 13.60 -11.30 2.40
CA ASN A 228 12.16 -11.44 2.14
C ASN A 228 11.38 -10.17 2.53
N MET A 229 12.03 -9.19 3.16
CA MET A 229 11.44 -7.90 3.49
C MET A 229 11.64 -6.95 2.31
N THR A 230 10.54 -6.41 1.76
CA THR A 230 10.58 -5.46 0.65
C THR A 230 10.09 -4.09 1.09
N ILE A 231 10.90 -3.07 0.81
CA ILE A 231 10.56 -1.67 1.08
C ILE A 231 10.55 -0.97 -0.28
N VAL A 232 9.35 -0.85 -0.85
CA VAL A 232 9.16 -0.30 -2.19
C VAL A 232 9.25 1.20 -2.11
N VAL A 233 10.20 1.81 -2.82
CA VAL A 233 10.37 3.26 -2.87
C VAL A 233 9.79 3.78 -4.17
N ASN A 234 8.86 4.72 -4.09
CA ASN A 234 8.19 5.34 -5.22
C ASN A 234 8.45 6.85 -5.23
N TYR A 235 9.11 7.32 -6.28
CA TYR A 235 9.26 8.73 -6.60
C TYR A 235 8.48 9.09 -7.87
N PHE A 236 8.15 10.37 -8.00
CA PHE A 236 7.46 10.92 -9.15
C PHE A 236 8.25 12.08 -9.72
N SER A 237 8.38 12.15 -11.04
CA SER A 237 8.85 13.37 -11.72
C SER A 237 7.93 14.55 -11.40
N LYS A 238 8.43 15.79 -11.39
CA LYS A 238 7.57 17.00 -11.33
C LYS A 238 6.78 17.26 -12.61
N ASN A 239 7.18 16.64 -13.71
CA ASN A 239 6.54 16.83 -15.01
C ASN A 239 5.95 15.51 -15.50
N ASP A 240 4.97 15.58 -16.41
CA ASP A 240 4.41 14.40 -17.09
C ASP A 240 5.37 13.84 -18.17
N LYS A 241 6.62 13.60 -17.78
CA LYS A 241 7.66 12.99 -18.61
C LYS A 241 8.47 12.04 -17.76
N LEU A 242 8.66 10.83 -18.30
CA LEU A 242 9.44 9.80 -17.65
C LEU A 242 10.92 10.25 -17.62
N PRO A 243 11.57 10.27 -16.46
CA PRO A 243 12.99 10.61 -16.37
C PRO A 243 13.89 9.58 -17.07
N LYS A 244 15.17 9.93 -17.22
CA LYS A 244 16.17 8.99 -17.77
C LYS A 244 16.56 7.97 -16.69
N GLN A 245 16.85 6.74 -17.11
CA GLN A 245 17.32 5.64 -16.24
C GLN A 245 18.45 6.07 -15.28
N ALA A 246 19.38 6.92 -15.75
CA ALA A 246 20.50 7.40 -14.93
C ALA A 246 20.06 8.11 -13.63
N VAL A 247 18.84 8.65 -13.55
CA VAL A 247 18.31 9.27 -12.32
C VAL A 247 18.08 8.21 -11.25
N VAL A 248 17.39 7.11 -11.59
CA VAL A 248 17.09 6.06 -10.61
C VAL A 248 18.32 5.22 -10.28
N ASP A 249 19.25 5.05 -11.23
CA ASP A 249 20.56 4.44 -10.96
C ASP A 249 21.35 5.27 -9.92
N ASN A 250 21.35 6.60 -10.05
CA ASN A 250 22.00 7.48 -9.07
C ASN A 250 21.31 7.43 -7.70
N LEU A 251 19.97 7.37 -7.65
CA LEU A 251 19.23 7.20 -6.40
C LEU A 251 19.64 5.90 -5.69
N ALA A 252 19.70 4.79 -6.42
CA ALA A 252 20.17 3.51 -5.89
C ALA A 252 21.60 3.59 -5.33
N ASP A 253 22.51 4.25 -6.06
CA ASP A 253 23.89 4.49 -5.60
C ASP A 253 23.97 5.39 -4.35
N GLU A 254 23.02 6.30 -4.16
CA GLU A 254 22.93 7.12 -2.95
C GLU A 254 22.37 6.33 -1.77
N PHE A 255 21.31 5.54 -1.97
CA PHE A 255 20.76 4.64 -0.96
C PHE A 255 21.82 3.67 -0.41
N GLN A 256 22.66 3.10 -1.27
CA GLN A 256 23.74 2.19 -0.85
C GLN A 256 24.83 2.86 0.01
N LYS A 257 24.95 4.19 -0.03
CA LYS A 257 25.93 4.96 0.76
C LYS A 257 25.37 5.40 2.10
N GLU A 258 24.05 5.44 2.26
CA GLU A 258 23.42 5.80 3.52
C GLU A 258 23.56 4.63 4.51
N SER A 259 23.99 4.95 5.72
CA SER A 259 24.09 3.98 6.83
C SER A 259 22.80 3.96 7.62
N ASN A 260 22.52 2.87 8.33
CA ASN A 260 21.38 2.79 9.26
C ASN A 260 20.00 2.91 8.58
N LEU A 261 19.90 2.50 7.32
CA LEU A 261 18.62 2.21 6.69
C LEU A 261 18.09 0.85 7.16
N PRO A 262 16.76 0.65 7.19
CA PRO A 262 16.19 -0.65 7.47
C PRO A 262 16.74 -1.70 6.51
N ARG A 263 17.00 -2.91 7.02
CA ARG A 263 17.46 -4.00 6.15
C ARG A 263 16.33 -4.44 5.24
N GLY A 264 16.64 -4.81 4.02
CA GLY A 264 15.61 -5.20 3.08
C GLY A 264 16.01 -5.06 1.62
N PHE A 265 15.12 -5.56 0.78
CA PHE A 265 15.15 -5.34 -0.66
C PHE A 265 14.38 -4.06 -1.01
N TYR A 266 15.03 -3.19 -1.77
CA TYR A 266 14.55 -1.87 -2.16
C TYR A 266 14.42 -1.77 -3.68
N PRO A 267 13.25 -2.09 -4.25
CA PRO A 267 12.92 -1.64 -5.59
C PRO A 267 12.62 -0.13 -5.51
N ILE A 268 13.43 0.66 -6.21
CA ILE A 268 13.29 2.12 -6.32
C ILE A 268 12.70 2.42 -7.67
N ASN A 269 11.47 2.92 -7.67
CA ASN A 269 10.70 3.25 -8.86
C ASN A 269 10.62 4.76 -9.03
N LEU A 270 10.70 5.21 -10.29
CA LEU A 270 10.48 6.59 -10.67
C LEU A 270 9.45 6.67 -11.81
N PHE A 271 8.30 7.24 -11.48
CA PHE A 271 7.14 7.39 -12.35
C PHE A 271 7.12 8.77 -13.02
N LYS A 272 6.24 8.92 -14.02
CA LYS A 272 5.72 10.24 -14.43
C LYS A 272 4.90 10.86 -13.29
N ASN A 273 4.55 12.14 -13.41
CA ASN A 273 3.87 12.89 -12.36
C ASN A 273 2.39 12.51 -12.12
N LEU A 274 1.81 11.53 -12.82
CA LEU A 274 0.37 11.32 -12.84
C LEU A 274 -0.09 10.12 -12.01
N ILE A 275 -1.21 10.29 -11.31
CA ILE A 275 -1.99 9.27 -10.62
C ILE A 275 -3.29 9.05 -11.39
N VAL A 276 -3.68 7.78 -11.57
CA VAL A 276 -4.98 7.40 -12.12
C VAL A 276 -6.05 7.58 -11.04
N ASN A 277 -6.92 8.58 -11.20
CA ASN A 277 -7.84 9.02 -10.14
C ASN A 277 -8.68 7.89 -9.54
N ARG A 278 -9.16 7.00 -10.40
CA ARG A 278 -10.05 5.90 -10.01
C ARG A 278 -9.41 4.93 -9.02
N VAL A 279 -8.14 4.61 -9.21
CA VAL A 279 -7.46 3.54 -8.47
C VAL A 279 -6.39 4.07 -7.51
N GLY A 280 -6.04 5.35 -7.57
CA GLY A 280 -5.03 5.95 -6.70
C GLY A 280 -3.61 5.41 -6.94
N LEU A 281 -3.37 4.81 -8.11
CA LEU A 281 -2.08 4.22 -8.50
C LEU A 281 -1.38 5.08 -9.56
N PRO A 282 -0.05 5.00 -9.67
CA PRO A 282 0.69 5.70 -10.73
C PRO A 282 0.17 5.37 -12.13
N ASP A 283 0.13 6.38 -13.00
CA ASP A 283 -0.25 6.21 -14.41
C ASP A 283 0.95 5.82 -15.28
N GLY A 284 0.82 4.65 -15.92
CA GLY A 284 1.73 4.21 -16.99
C GLY A 284 3.05 3.59 -16.53
N GLU A 285 4.09 3.77 -17.34
CA GLU A 285 5.41 3.16 -17.18
C GLU A 285 6.26 3.86 -16.12
N HIS A 286 7.17 3.09 -15.50
CA HIS A 286 8.23 3.58 -14.64
C HIS A 286 9.60 3.09 -15.08
N ILE A 287 10.63 3.78 -14.58
CA ILE A 287 12.00 3.26 -14.56
C ILE A 287 12.33 2.79 -13.15
N GLN A 288 13.20 1.78 -13.05
CA GLN A 288 13.50 1.13 -11.78
C GLN A 288 14.99 0.84 -11.64
N ALA A 289 15.47 0.93 -10.40
CA ALA A 289 16.71 0.30 -9.93
C ALA A 289 16.43 -0.50 -8.66
N GLU A 290 17.33 -1.40 -8.29
CA GLU A 290 17.15 -2.29 -7.15
C GLU A 290 18.38 -2.25 -6.25
N VAL A 291 18.15 -2.15 -4.95
CA VAL A 291 19.19 -2.15 -3.92
C VAL A 291 18.85 -3.17 -2.85
N PHE A 292 19.87 -3.76 -2.23
CA PHE A 292 19.70 -4.60 -1.06
C PHE A 292 20.55 -4.05 0.08
N ILE A 293 19.89 -3.64 1.17
CA ILE A 293 20.51 -3.10 2.38
C ILE A 293 20.67 -4.23 3.40
N LYS A 294 21.88 -4.39 3.94
CA LYS A 294 22.32 -5.52 4.78
C LYS A 294 22.55 -5.16 6.23
#